data_AF-A0A259B8G1-F1
#
_entry.id   AF-A0A259B8G1-F1
#
_cell.length_a   1.000
_cell.length_b   1.000
_cell.length_c   1.000
_cell.angle_alpha   90.00
_cell.angle_beta   90.00
_cell.angle_gamma   90.00
#
_symmetry.space_group_name_H-M   'P 1'
#
loop_
_entity.id
_entity.type
_entity.pdbx_description
1 polymer ?
#
loop_
_entity_poly.entity_id
_entity_poly.type
_entity_poly.pdbx_seq_one_letter_code
_entity_poly.pdbx_strand_id
1 'polypeptide(L)'
;MTHAHWIKPTAIASAVLLAFAGLAGCQGNSNQATTAAKTPLGQQAPTAQEADGKVSSGKVIATINGQPLYEENLKVVQSALPNPMPEQQLVERMIELRLLAGAAKQAGLDKETKTQAQIENAVDNQLANDYLANYLSKLKVTDSELQPEYDQFVKGYPKTTEYKAAHILVKTKEEADA
;
A
#
# COMPACT_ATOMS: atom_id res chain seq x y z
N MET A 1 44.85 -6.87 27.76
CA MET A 1 43.44 -6.67 27.37
C MET A 1 43.10 -7.69 26.28
N THR A 2 43.43 -8.98 26.44
CA THR A 2 42.59 -10.07 27.02
C THR A 2 41.20 -10.18 26.38
N HIS A 3 41.16 -10.91 25.27
CA HIS A 3 39.96 -11.53 24.70
C HIS A 3 39.37 -12.53 25.71
N ALA A 4 38.08 -12.38 26.02
CA ALA A 4 37.32 -13.34 26.82
C ALA A 4 36.51 -14.27 25.90
N HIS A 5 37.01 -15.50 25.75
CA HIS A 5 36.26 -16.67 25.34
C HIS A 5 35.33 -17.11 26.48
N TRP A 6 34.02 -17.30 26.24
CA TRP A 6 33.27 -18.36 26.92
C TRP A 6 31.89 -18.64 26.31
N ILE A 7 31.78 -19.63 25.40
CA ILE A 7 30.57 -20.45 25.26
C ILE A 7 31.06 -21.90 25.09
N LYS A 8 30.69 -22.75 26.05
CA LYS A 8 30.95 -24.20 26.05
C LYS A 8 29.82 -24.96 25.33
N PRO A 9 30.09 -26.20 24.89
CA PRO A 9 29.31 -26.93 23.89
C PRO A 9 28.30 -27.91 24.53
N THR A 10 27.18 -28.16 23.86
CA THR A 10 26.44 -29.41 24.01
C THR A 10 25.94 -29.86 22.64
N ALA A 11 26.35 -31.07 22.30
CA ALA A 11 26.06 -31.77 21.06
C ALA A 11 24.69 -32.48 21.12
N ILE A 12 24.21 -32.87 19.93
CA ILE A 12 23.70 -34.20 19.56
C ILE A 12 22.42 -34.12 18.71
N ALA A 13 22.60 -34.61 17.48
CA ALA A 13 21.68 -35.35 16.61
C ALA A 13 20.32 -34.75 16.25
N SER A 14 20.12 -34.58 14.93
CA SER A 14 19.17 -35.46 14.23
C SER A 14 19.53 -35.58 12.75
N ALA A 15 19.56 -36.82 12.30
CA ALA A 15 19.92 -37.24 10.97
C ALA A 15 18.85 -36.84 9.95
N VAL A 16 19.30 -36.28 8.83
CA VAL A 16 18.51 -36.17 7.60
C VAL A 16 18.68 -37.51 6.86
N LEU A 17 17.59 -38.26 6.74
CA LEU A 17 17.52 -39.45 5.90
C LEU A 17 16.45 -39.22 4.82
N LEU A 18 16.95 -39.05 3.60
CA LEU A 18 16.19 -38.98 2.36
C LEU A 18 15.89 -40.39 1.83
N ALA A 19 14.73 -40.45 1.16
CA ALA A 19 14.27 -41.44 0.17
C ALA A 19 13.62 -42.74 0.69
N PHE A 20 12.38 -42.99 0.24
CA PHE A 20 12.09 -44.12 -0.65
C PHE A 20 10.72 -43.93 -1.34
N ALA A 21 10.68 -44.25 -2.63
CA ALA A 21 9.52 -44.26 -3.52
C ALA A 21 8.72 -45.57 -3.41
N GLY A 22 7.43 -45.58 -3.78
CA GLY A 22 6.72 -46.83 -4.08
C GLY A 22 5.18 -46.81 -4.12
N LEU A 23 4.65 -46.84 -5.35
CA LEU A 23 3.44 -47.50 -5.89
C LEU A 23 2.28 -48.05 -5.01
N ALA A 24 1.06 -47.75 -5.50
CA ALA A 24 -0.11 -48.63 -5.69
C ALA A 24 -1.02 -49.04 -4.50
N GLY A 25 -2.34 -48.92 -4.71
CA GLY A 25 -3.35 -49.81 -4.10
C GLY A 25 -4.63 -49.15 -3.57
N CYS A 26 -5.78 -49.50 -4.16
CA CYS A 26 -7.13 -49.22 -3.66
C CYS A 26 -7.59 -50.24 -2.60
N GLN A 27 -8.34 -49.79 -1.57
CA GLN A 27 -9.34 -50.47 -0.70
C GLN A 27 -9.16 -49.94 0.73
N GLY A 28 -10.12 -49.29 1.41
CA GLY A 28 -11.54 -49.62 1.52
C GLY A 28 -11.75 -50.34 2.85
N ASN A 29 -12.15 -49.63 3.93
CA ASN A 29 -13.17 -50.05 4.91
C ASN A 29 -13.30 -49.07 6.10
N SER A 30 -14.48 -48.46 6.20
CA SER A 30 -15.34 -48.26 7.38
C SER A 30 -14.74 -48.20 8.79
N ASN A 31 -14.91 -47.04 9.45
CA ASN A 31 -15.64 -46.87 10.73
C ASN A 31 -15.10 -45.68 11.52
N GLN A 32 -15.87 -44.61 11.62
CA GLN A 32 -16.54 -44.21 12.86
C GLN A 32 -17.22 -42.85 12.66
N ALA A 33 -18.54 -42.89 12.63
CA ALA A 33 -19.37 -41.74 12.92
C ALA A 33 -19.73 -41.74 14.42
N THR A 34 -19.94 -40.52 14.92
CA THR A 34 -20.71 -40.14 16.12
C THR A 34 -20.16 -40.48 17.51
N THR A 35 -19.83 -39.41 18.24
CA THR A 35 -20.60 -39.05 19.45
C THR A 35 -20.43 -37.56 19.75
N ALA A 36 -21.54 -36.84 19.68
CA ALA A 36 -21.69 -35.51 20.25
C ALA A 36 -22.03 -35.66 21.74
N ALA A 37 -21.27 -35.00 22.63
CA ALA A 37 -21.79 -34.49 23.90
C ALA A 37 -20.79 -33.57 24.63
N LYS A 38 -21.23 -32.31 24.79
CA LYS A 38 -21.08 -31.42 25.96
C LYS A 38 -19.74 -30.73 26.22
N THR A 39 -19.78 -29.44 25.88
CA THR A 39 -19.09 -28.25 26.41
C THR A 39 -18.62 -28.33 27.87
N PRO A 40 -17.46 -27.71 28.17
CA PRO A 40 -17.49 -26.62 29.14
C PRO A 40 -16.91 -25.30 28.61
N LEU A 41 -17.46 -24.24 29.20
CA LEU A 41 -17.17 -22.81 29.10
C LEU A 41 -15.72 -22.41 28.76
N GLY A 42 -15.62 -21.36 27.95
CA GLY A 42 -14.69 -20.27 28.23
C GLY A 42 -13.40 -20.26 27.41
N GLN A 43 -13.48 -19.63 26.24
CA GLN A 43 -12.63 -18.49 25.87
C GLN A 43 -13.16 -17.97 24.53
N GLN A 44 -13.84 -16.84 24.60
CA GLN A 44 -14.02 -15.97 23.43
C GLN A 44 -12.60 -15.60 22.98
N ALA A 45 -12.11 -16.26 21.94
CA ALA A 45 -11.14 -15.62 21.09
C ALA A 45 -11.81 -14.35 20.58
N PRO A 46 -11.18 -13.17 20.72
CA PRO A 46 -11.68 -12.01 20.00
C PRO A 46 -11.69 -12.42 18.54
N THR A 47 -12.88 -12.51 17.96
CA THR A 47 -13.05 -12.47 16.52
C THR A 47 -12.24 -11.26 16.09
N ALA A 48 -11.11 -11.51 15.43
CA ALA A 48 -10.44 -10.50 14.66
C ALA A 48 -11.54 -9.88 13.81
N GLN A 49 -11.92 -8.67 14.18
CA GLN A 49 -12.85 -7.89 13.43
C GLN A 49 -12.07 -7.59 12.16
N GLU A 50 -12.29 -8.41 11.13
CA GLU A 50 -12.03 -8.00 9.76
C GLU A 50 -12.79 -6.68 9.63
N ALA A 51 -12.07 -5.58 9.75
CA ALA A 51 -12.58 -4.28 9.42
C ALA A 51 -12.78 -4.32 7.91
N ASP A 52 -13.93 -4.84 7.49
CA ASP A 52 -14.42 -4.69 6.14
C ASP A 52 -14.68 -3.19 5.99
N GLY A 53 -13.63 -2.46 5.58
CA GLY A 53 -13.56 -1.01 5.43
C GLY A 53 -14.41 -0.51 4.27
N LYS A 54 -15.64 -1.01 4.18
CA LYS A 54 -16.67 -0.50 3.29
C LYS A 54 -17.17 0.79 3.89
N VAL A 55 -17.05 1.88 3.12
CA VAL A 55 -17.87 3.07 3.32
C VAL A 55 -19.31 2.58 3.45
N SER A 56 -19.95 2.82 4.60
CA SER A 56 -21.30 2.33 4.91
C SER A 56 -22.30 3.45 5.14
N SER A 57 -21.82 4.69 5.19
CA SER A 57 -22.61 5.91 5.35
C SER A 57 -22.48 6.79 4.10
N GLY A 58 -23.60 7.33 3.65
CA GLY A 58 -23.65 8.20 2.46
C GLY A 58 -24.83 7.90 1.54
N LYS A 59 -24.96 8.69 0.48
CA LYS A 59 -25.99 8.49 -0.56
C LYS A 59 -25.58 7.33 -1.48
N VAL A 60 -26.44 6.32 -1.58
CA VAL A 60 -26.22 5.19 -2.50
C VAL A 60 -26.50 5.65 -3.93
N ILE A 61 -25.55 5.43 -4.83
CA ILE A 61 -25.64 5.79 -6.26
C ILE A 61 -25.79 4.57 -7.18
N ALA A 62 -25.37 3.38 -6.73
CA ALA A 62 -25.59 2.12 -7.44
C ALA A 62 -25.50 0.93 -6.46
N THR A 63 -25.97 -0.25 -6.88
CA THR A 63 -25.82 -1.50 -6.13
C THR A 63 -25.25 -2.58 -7.04
N ILE A 64 -24.14 -3.20 -6.63
CA ILE A 64 -23.44 -4.24 -7.41
C ILE A 64 -23.41 -5.52 -6.59
N ASN A 65 -24.05 -6.60 -7.04
CA ASN A 65 -24.14 -7.88 -6.31
C ASN A 65 -24.60 -7.71 -4.85
N GLY A 66 -25.59 -6.83 -4.60
CA GLY A 66 -26.10 -6.52 -3.27
C GLY A 66 -25.19 -5.61 -2.43
N GLN A 67 -24.08 -5.12 -2.97
CA GLN A 67 -23.16 -4.22 -2.29
C GLN A 67 -23.37 -2.76 -2.75
N PRO A 68 -23.68 -1.82 -1.85
CA PRO A 68 -23.90 -0.42 -2.21
C PRO A 68 -22.61 0.27 -2.70
N LEU A 69 -22.75 1.11 -3.72
CA LEU A 69 -21.76 2.12 -4.14
C LEU A 69 -22.25 3.47 -3.64
N TYR A 70 -21.42 4.15 -2.85
CA TYR A 70 -21.75 5.42 -2.23
C TYR A 70 -21.16 6.59 -3.02
N GLU A 71 -21.81 7.75 -2.93
CA GLU A 71 -21.36 9.00 -3.55
C GLU A 71 -19.95 9.42 -3.08
N GLU A 72 -19.61 9.09 -1.84
CA GLU A 72 -18.29 9.34 -1.25
C GLU A 72 -17.20 8.57 -2.00
N ASN A 73 -17.48 7.34 -2.46
CA ASN A 73 -16.54 6.60 -3.29
C ASN A 73 -16.28 7.32 -4.62
N LEU A 74 -17.33 7.90 -5.21
CA LEU A 74 -17.22 8.65 -6.46
C LEU A 74 -16.38 9.92 -6.28
N LYS A 75 -16.63 10.69 -5.21
CA LYS A 75 -15.91 11.93 -4.91
C LYS A 75 -14.40 11.71 -4.74
N VAL A 76 -14.01 10.65 -4.02
CA VAL A 76 -12.59 10.30 -3.84
C VAL A 76 -11.94 10.03 -5.20
N VAL A 77 -12.56 9.19 -6.03
CA VAL A 77 -12.00 8.89 -7.36
C VAL A 77 -11.97 10.13 -8.25
N GLN A 78 -13.03 10.94 -8.23
CA GLN A 78 -13.10 12.17 -9.02
C GLN A 78 -12.01 13.17 -8.63
N SER A 79 -11.73 13.33 -7.33
CA SER A 79 -10.67 14.23 -6.83
C SER A 79 -9.26 13.80 -7.21
N ALA A 80 -9.06 12.51 -7.50
CA ALA A 80 -7.77 11.95 -7.91
C ALA A 80 -7.54 12.01 -9.43
N LEU A 81 -8.54 12.38 -10.22
CA LEU A 81 -8.42 12.47 -11.68
C LEU A 81 -7.79 13.81 -12.10
N PRO A 82 -6.82 13.81 -13.03
CA PRO A 82 -6.21 15.04 -13.52
C PRO A 82 -7.17 15.88 -14.37
N ASN A 83 -8.14 15.24 -15.02
CA ASN A 83 -9.16 15.89 -15.84
C ASN A 83 -10.55 15.44 -15.39
N PRO A 84 -11.54 16.35 -15.35
CA PRO A 84 -12.90 16.02 -15.00
C PRO A 84 -13.51 15.05 -16.03
N MET A 85 -14.15 13.99 -15.54
CA MET A 85 -14.89 13.00 -16.32
C MET A 85 -16.39 13.12 -16.02
N PRO A 86 -17.29 12.86 -16.99
CA PRO A 86 -18.72 12.77 -16.72
C PRO A 86 -19.01 11.73 -15.63
N GLU A 87 -19.86 12.10 -14.67
CA GLU A 87 -20.19 11.26 -13.52
C GLU A 87 -20.69 9.87 -13.93
N GLN A 88 -21.57 9.79 -14.93
CA GLN A 88 -22.13 8.51 -15.40
C GLN A 88 -21.03 7.56 -15.90
N GLN A 89 -20.04 8.10 -16.61
CA GLN A 89 -18.92 7.31 -17.11
C GLN A 89 -18.02 6.82 -15.97
N LEU A 90 -17.82 7.65 -14.94
CA LEU A 90 -17.04 7.28 -13.77
C LEU A 90 -17.74 6.19 -12.95
N VAL A 91 -19.07 6.29 -12.77
CA VAL A 91 -19.88 5.27 -12.11
C VAL A 91 -19.79 3.94 -12.84
N GLU A 92 -19.92 3.93 -14.16
CA GLU A 92 -19.80 2.70 -14.97
C GLU A 92 -18.44 2.02 -14.76
N ARG A 93 -17.35 2.79 -14.83
CA ARG A 93 -16.00 2.28 -14.58
C ARG A 93 -15.84 1.69 -13.18
N MET A 94 -16.48 2.29 -12.16
CA MET A 94 -16.46 1.77 -10.80
C MET A 94 -17.28 0.47 -10.66
N ILE A 95 -18.39 0.34 -11.40
CA ILE A 95 -19.18 -0.89 -11.47
C ILE A 95 -18.33 -2.01 -12.08
N GLU A 96 -17.72 -1.77 -13.24
CA GLU A 96 -16.83 -2.73 -13.92
C GLU A 96 -15.70 -3.20 -13.00
N LEU A 97 -15.02 -2.27 -12.32
CA LEU A 97 -13.96 -2.58 -11.37
C LEU A 97 -14.45 -3.50 -10.23
N ARG A 98 -15.65 -3.23 -9.68
CA ARG A 98 -16.23 -4.04 -8.61
C ARG A 98 -16.63 -5.43 -9.08
N LEU A 99 -17.12 -5.56 -10.30
CA LEU A 99 -17.44 -6.86 -10.89
C LEU A 99 -16.18 -7.71 -11.06
N LEU A 100 -15.10 -7.12 -11.59
CA LEU A 100 -13.81 -7.80 -11.73
C LEU A 100 -13.21 -8.19 -10.38
N ALA A 101 -13.25 -7.29 -9.39
CA ALA A 101 -12.81 -7.59 -8.03
C ALA A 101 -13.64 -8.70 -7.38
N GLY A 102 -14.95 -8.73 -7.62
CA GLY A 102 -15.84 -9.81 -7.19
C GLY A 102 -15.45 -11.17 -7.79
N ALA A 103 -15.19 -11.21 -9.11
CA ALA A 103 -14.71 -12.41 -9.78
C ALA A 103 -13.35 -12.87 -9.24
N ALA A 104 -12.43 -11.93 -8.97
CA ALA A 104 -11.12 -12.25 -8.40
C ALA A 104 -11.22 -12.90 -7.01
N LYS A 105 -12.13 -12.41 -6.16
CA LYS A 105 -12.43 -13.01 -4.84
C LYS A 105 -13.02 -14.42 -4.97
N GLN A 106 -13.91 -14.63 -5.94
CA GLN A 106 -14.48 -15.96 -6.21
C GLN A 106 -13.41 -16.96 -6.68
N ALA A 107 -12.42 -16.48 -7.44
CA ALA A 107 -11.27 -17.27 -7.87
C ALA A 107 -10.19 -17.44 -6.78
N GLY A 108 -10.35 -16.82 -5.60
CA GLY A 108 -9.42 -16.95 -4.47
C GLY A 108 -8.12 -16.17 -4.60
N LEU A 109 -8.01 -15.25 -5.57
CA LEU A 109 -6.81 -14.43 -5.79
C LEU A 109 -6.52 -13.50 -4.62
N ASP A 110 -7.55 -13.11 -3.86
CA ASP A 110 -7.44 -12.31 -2.62
C ASP A 110 -6.80 -13.07 -1.45
N LYS A 111 -6.69 -14.40 -1.56
CA LYS A 111 -6.07 -15.27 -0.55
C LYS A 111 -4.61 -15.60 -0.86
N GLU A 112 -4.11 -15.24 -2.04
CA GLU A 112 -2.71 -15.44 -2.38
C GLU A 112 -1.82 -14.51 -1.56
N THR A 113 -0.74 -15.04 -0.99
CA THR A 113 0.21 -14.28 -0.15
C THR A 113 0.73 -13.03 -0.86
N LYS A 114 1.02 -13.14 -2.17
CA LYS A 114 1.48 -12.00 -2.98
C LYS A 114 0.41 -10.90 -3.04
N THR A 115 -0.84 -11.25 -3.31
CA THR A 115 -1.94 -10.29 -3.40
C THR A 115 -2.21 -9.65 -2.04
N GLN A 116 -2.20 -10.43 -0.96
CA GLN A 116 -2.37 -9.90 0.39
C GLN A 116 -1.28 -8.89 0.76
N ALA A 117 -0.01 -9.22 0.51
CA ALA A 117 1.08 -8.29 0.74
C ALA A 117 0.96 -7.00 -0.09
N GLN A 118 0.45 -7.10 -1.32
CA GLN A 118 0.19 -5.92 -2.15
C GLN A 118 -0.94 -5.05 -1.59
N ILE A 119 -2.02 -5.67 -1.11
CA ILE A 119 -3.14 -4.97 -0.47
C ILE A 119 -2.68 -4.29 0.81
N GLU A 120 -1.93 -4.99 1.67
CA GLU A 120 -1.39 -4.46 2.92
C GLU A 120 -0.51 -3.23 2.67
N ASN A 121 0.46 -3.34 1.74
CA ASN A 121 1.29 -2.19 1.36
C ASN A 121 0.46 -1.02 0.79
N ALA A 122 -0.60 -1.30 0.02
CA ALA A 122 -1.45 -0.24 -0.50
C ALA A 122 -2.23 0.49 0.63
N VAL A 123 -2.70 -0.25 1.63
CA VAL A 123 -3.36 0.30 2.82
C VAL A 123 -2.38 1.16 3.63
N ASP A 124 -1.19 0.65 3.92
CA ASP A 124 -0.17 1.38 4.68
C ASP A 124 0.23 2.68 4.01
N ASN A 125 0.46 2.65 2.69
CA ASN A 125 0.78 3.85 1.92
C ASN A 125 -0.35 4.89 1.96
N GLN A 126 -1.60 4.46 1.82
CA GLN A 126 -2.74 5.38 1.88
C GLN A 126 -2.86 6.02 3.27
N LEU A 127 -2.74 5.22 4.34
CA LEU A 127 -2.81 5.72 5.71
C LEU A 127 -1.66 6.69 6.04
N ALA A 128 -0.44 6.38 5.57
CA ALA A 128 0.72 7.26 5.74
C ALA A 128 0.51 8.62 5.05
N ASN A 129 0.00 8.61 3.82
CA ASN A 129 -0.30 9.83 3.07
C ASN A 129 -1.39 10.67 3.75
N ASP A 130 -2.48 10.03 4.19
CA ASP A 130 -3.58 10.71 4.87
C ASP A 130 -3.13 11.29 6.21
N TYR A 131 -2.30 10.57 6.97
CA TYR A 131 -1.71 11.05 8.21
C TYR A 131 -0.81 12.28 7.97
N LEU A 132 0.08 12.20 6.98
CA LEU A 132 0.98 13.31 6.64
C LEU A 132 0.20 14.54 6.18
N ALA A 133 -0.77 14.38 5.29
CA ALA A 133 -1.62 15.48 4.83
C ALA A 133 -2.37 16.14 6.00
N ASN A 134 -2.92 15.33 6.91
CA ASN A 134 -3.60 15.82 8.10
C ASN A 134 -2.62 16.56 9.05
N TYR A 135 -1.45 15.99 9.29
CA TYR A 135 -0.40 16.58 10.11
C TYR A 135 0.01 17.95 9.57
N LEU A 136 0.34 18.04 8.27
CA LEU A 136 0.74 19.28 7.60
C LEU A 136 -0.37 20.33 7.61
N SER A 137 -1.63 19.93 7.42
CA SER A 137 -2.78 20.87 7.44
C SER A 137 -2.98 21.56 8.80
N LYS A 138 -2.49 20.95 9.88
CA LYS A 138 -2.56 21.50 11.25
C LYS A 138 -1.38 22.41 11.58
N LEU A 139 -0.28 22.30 10.84
CA LEU A 139 0.86 23.19 11.03
C LEU A 139 0.50 24.58 10.50
N LYS A 140 0.61 25.57 11.38
CA LYS A 140 0.51 26.98 11.01
C LYS A 140 1.91 27.56 11.06
N VAL A 141 2.50 27.82 9.89
CA VAL A 141 3.77 28.54 9.79
C VAL A 141 3.46 30.03 9.79
N THR A 142 4.03 30.77 10.73
CA THR A 142 3.85 32.23 10.79
C THR A 142 4.98 32.95 10.05
N ASP A 143 4.70 34.15 9.54
CA ASP A 143 5.71 34.98 8.87
C ASP A 143 6.92 35.27 9.79
N SER A 144 6.68 35.38 11.10
CA SER A 144 7.73 35.59 12.11
C SER A 144 8.70 34.41 12.22
N GLU A 145 8.24 33.18 11.94
CA GLU A 145 9.08 31.98 11.94
C GLU A 145 9.77 31.79 10.58
N LEU A 146 9.13 32.24 9.49
CA LEU A 146 9.65 32.10 8.13
C LEU A 146 10.75 33.12 7.78
N GLN A 147 10.62 34.38 8.23
CA GLN A 147 11.57 35.45 7.92
C GLN A 147 13.03 35.11 8.27
N PRO A 148 13.36 34.62 9.49
CA PRO A 148 14.76 34.31 9.83
C PRO A 148 15.34 33.18 8.97
N GLU A 149 14.54 32.17 8.63
CA GLU A 149 14.96 31.04 7.78
C GLU A 149 15.19 31.51 6.34
N TYR A 150 14.29 32.35 5.81
CA TYR A 150 14.45 32.97 4.49
C TYR A 150 15.73 33.81 4.41
N ASP A 151 15.99 34.64 5.42
CA ASP A 151 17.19 35.49 5.44
C ASP A 151 18.49 34.66 5.50
N GLN A 152 18.49 33.52 6.21
CA GLN A 152 19.61 32.58 6.19
C GLN A 152 19.79 31.93 4.82
N PHE A 153 18.70 31.48 4.21
CA PHE A 153 18.71 30.89 2.87
C PHE A 153 19.26 31.86 1.83
N VAL A 154 18.80 33.11 1.82
CA VAL A 154 19.25 34.15 0.87
C VAL A 154 20.73 34.51 1.07
N LYS A 155 21.24 34.49 2.30
CA LYS A 155 22.67 34.72 2.57
C LYS A 155 23.56 33.61 2.00
N GLY A 156 23.09 32.37 2.06
CA GLY A 156 23.79 31.20 1.50
C GLY A 156 23.61 31.02 0.00
N TYR A 157 22.58 31.65 -0.59
CA TYR A 157 22.33 31.55 -2.01
C TYR A 157 23.27 32.46 -2.81
N PRO A 158 24.06 31.92 -3.76
CA PRO A 158 24.93 32.74 -4.59
C PRO A 158 24.07 33.67 -5.43
N LYS A 159 24.26 34.99 -5.25
CA LYS A 159 23.61 35.99 -6.11
C LYS A 159 24.18 35.86 -7.51
N THR A 160 23.41 35.29 -8.43
CA THR A 160 23.76 35.27 -9.83
C THR A 160 23.51 36.65 -10.41
N THR A 161 24.58 37.27 -10.94
CA THR A 161 24.42 38.49 -11.73
C THR A 161 23.91 38.08 -13.10
N GLU A 162 22.72 38.54 -13.46
CA GLU A 162 22.18 38.33 -14.81
C GLU A 162 22.81 39.34 -15.77
N TYR A 163 23.41 38.83 -16.84
CA TYR A 163 24.00 39.66 -17.89
C TYR A 163 23.19 39.50 -19.17
N LYS A 164 22.78 40.63 -19.76
CA LYS A 164 22.20 40.65 -21.10
C LYS A 164 23.34 40.77 -22.12
N ALA A 165 23.87 39.64 -22.56
CA ALA A 165 24.92 39.58 -23.56
C ALA A 165 24.36 39.34 -24.97
N ALA A 166 24.99 39.95 -25.97
CA ALA A 166 24.86 39.57 -27.37
C ALA A 166 26.20 39.02 -27.83
N HIS A 167 26.21 37.90 -28.57
CA HIS A 167 27.41 37.37 -29.21
C HIS A 167 27.23 37.33 -30.73
N ILE A 168 28.34 37.42 -31.44
CA ILE A 168 28.42 37.18 -32.88
C ILE A 168 29.31 35.95 -33.07
N LEU A 169 28.83 34.95 -33.81
CA LEU A 169 29.56 33.71 -34.06
C LEU A 169 30.25 33.80 -35.43
N VAL A 170 31.56 33.59 -35.47
CA VAL A 170 32.38 33.63 -36.69
C VAL A 170 33.25 32.38 -36.78
N LYS A 171 33.81 32.10 -37.97
CA LYS A 171 34.46 30.82 -38.28
C LYS A 171 35.89 30.75 -37.79
N THR A 172 36.59 31.88 -37.81
CA THR A 172 38.01 31.94 -37.43
C THR A 172 38.26 33.01 -36.38
N LYS A 173 39.41 32.93 -35.72
CA LYS A 173 39.80 33.92 -34.71
C LYS A 173 40.06 35.29 -35.35
N GLU A 174 40.63 35.29 -36.54
CA GLU A 174 40.92 36.50 -37.31
C GLU A 174 39.63 37.27 -37.66
N GLU A 175 38.53 36.56 -37.93
CA GLU A 175 37.20 37.17 -38.16
C GLU A 175 36.56 37.72 -36.88
N ALA A 176 36.98 37.25 -35.70
CA ALA A 176 36.45 37.69 -34.41
C ALA A 176 37.16 38.93 -33.86
N ASP A 177 38.46 39.06 -34.17
CA ASP A 177 39.34 40.13 -33.67
C ASP A 177 39.44 41.35 -34.61
N ALA A 178 38.86 41.26 -35.82
CA ALA A 178 38.84 42.33 -36.84
C ALA A 178 37.73 43.36 -36.62
#